data_AF-V8R126-F1
#
_entry.id   AF-V8R126-F1
#
_cell.length_a   1.000
_cell.length_b   1.000
_cell.length_c   1.000
_cell.angle_alpha   90.00
_cell.angle_beta   90.00
_cell.angle_gamma   90.00
#
_symmetry.space_group_name_H-M   'P 1'
#
loop_
_entity.id
_entity.type
_entity.pdbx_description
1 polymer ?
#
loop_
_entity_poly.entity_id
_entity_poly.type
_entity_poly.pdbx_seq_one_letter_code
_entity_poly.pdbx_strand_id
1 'polypeptide(L)'
;MFPSLKSCMDADSGCALALKENLLVDAKSGQRLSDEAESAGAMSGFWLYRDGERYILENENYSQAKTRRWLVFTYNGGKVVLDGAYIFSIDVNPETGPYWHGYDCRGDAQPLAVPTKEPFSDVALEALCGGAEGWVVSGKDKAVPVSAKGLAVSVPVYHARNRDGSATYLFTESDVPDLSKLVCLSNCADVTQISERVSQETAPLKGRQDGTLCSDDEDIYFSCPLEGGKTVSVCARGNSKPTAGFVQYRYGVPSKIEMIYPKTALPPNGKFFVVNASEGSVNLNIIKFKNGAYTYLVNQAFLSYLTVLRDDKAVFRQYCGEGGNAYINRAALQGLEARPKSAEDFR
;
A
#
# COMPACT_ATOMS: atom_id res chain seq x y z
N MET A 1 -7.53 -20.38 5.61
CA MET A 1 -8.48 -19.26 5.48
C MET A 1 -9.63 -19.57 4.50
N PHE A 2 -9.54 -20.57 3.61
CA PHE A 2 -10.66 -21.03 2.76
C PHE A 2 -10.61 -22.56 2.57
N PRO A 3 -11.16 -23.37 3.49
CA PRO A 3 -10.99 -24.83 3.47
C PRO A 3 -11.85 -25.54 2.40
N SER A 4 -12.83 -24.86 1.80
CA SER A 4 -13.86 -25.48 0.96
C SER A 4 -14.10 -24.71 -0.35
N LEU A 5 -13.02 -24.35 -1.05
CA LEU A 5 -13.10 -23.66 -2.34
C LEU A 5 -13.85 -24.51 -3.38
N LYS A 6 -14.99 -23.98 -3.84
CA LYS A 6 -15.79 -24.54 -4.94
C LYS A 6 -15.77 -23.58 -6.12
N SER A 7 -15.47 -24.09 -7.31
CA SER A 7 -15.51 -23.29 -8.55
C SER A 7 -16.95 -22.84 -8.87
N CYS A 8 -17.08 -21.57 -9.26
CA CYS A 8 -18.32 -20.94 -9.74
C CYS A 8 -18.17 -20.44 -11.19
N MET A 9 -17.33 -21.10 -11.98
CA MET A 9 -17.13 -20.79 -13.40
C MET A 9 -18.25 -21.36 -14.28
N ASP A 10 -18.87 -22.46 -13.87
CA ASP A 10 -19.91 -23.16 -14.66
C ASP A 10 -21.32 -22.78 -14.23
N ALA A 11 -22.25 -22.76 -15.20
CA ALA A 11 -23.67 -22.44 -14.96
C ALA A 11 -24.37 -23.44 -14.01
N ASP A 12 -23.94 -24.70 -14.00
CA ASP A 12 -24.51 -25.78 -13.18
C ASP A 12 -23.76 -25.99 -11.86
N SER A 13 -22.83 -25.10 -11.51
CA SER A 13 -22.05 -25.16 -10.28
C SER A 13 -22.91 -25.00 -9.01
N GLY A 14 -24.18 -24.58 -9.12
CA GLY A 14 -25.06 -24.31 -7.98
C GLY A 14 -24.65 -23.07 -7.18
N CYS A 15 -23.78 -22.22 -7.73
CA CYS A 15 -23.47 -20.91 -7.16
C CYS A 15 -24.58 -19.90 -7.49
N ALA A 16 -24.86 -18.98 -6.57
CA ALA A 16 -25.82 -17.90 -6.81
C ALA A 16 -25.23 -16.81 -7.73
N LEU A 17 -23.90 -16.72 -7.77
CA LEU A 17 -23.13 -15.86 -8.66
C LEU A 17 -22.19 -16.73 -9.50
N ALA A 18 -22.07 -16.43 -10.79
CA ALA A 18 -21.16 -17.10 -11.71
C ALA A 18 -20.32 -16.09 -12.49
N LEU A 19 -19.11 -16.49 -12.91
CA LEU A 19 -18.28 -15.69 -13.82
C LEU A 19 -18.46 -16.20 -15.24
N LYS A 20 -19.14 -15.41 -16.09
CA LYS A 20 -19.43 -15.76 -17.50
C LYS A 20 -18.86 -14.68 -18.41
N GLU A 21 -17.98 -15.06 -19.34
CA GLU A 21 -17.33 -14.11 -20.26
C GLU A 21 -16.66 -12.94 -19.50
N ASN A 22 -16.01 -13.25 -18.37
CA ASN A 22 -15.40 -12.27 -17.46
C ASN A 22 -16.39 -11.27 -16.82
N LEU A 23 -17.69 -11.54 -16.86
CA LEU A 23 -18.72 -10.78 -16.13
C LEU A 23 -19.24 -11.59 -14.95
N LEU A 24 -19.39 -10.94 -13.80
CA LEU A 24 -20.07 -11.53 -12.65
C LEU A 24 -21.59 -11.40 -12.85
N VAL A 25 -22.27 -12.54 -12.91
CA VAL A 25 -23.69 -12.64 -13.24
C VAL A 25 -24.44 -13.43 -12.17
N ASP A 26 -25.55 -12.88 -11.70
CA ASP A 26 -26.53 -13.59 -10.88
C ASP A 26 -27.07 -14.79 -11.68
N ALA A 27 -26.88 -16.00 -11.14
CA ALA A 27 -27.23 -17.23 -11.84
C ALA A 27 -28.75 -17.42 -12.02
N LYS A 28 -29.58 -16.78 -11.18
CA LYS A 28 -31.05 -16.85 -11.25
C LYS A 28 -31.64 -15.75 -12.13
N SER A 29 -31.23 -14.50 -11.91
CA SER A 29 -31.83 -13.35 -12.58
C SER A 29 -31.13 -12.98 -13.89
N GLY A 30 -29.88 -13.41 -14.08
CA GLY A 30 -29.04 -12.98 -15.19
C GLY A 30 -28.52 -11.54 -15.05
N GLN A 31 -28.79 -10.88 -13.91
CA GLN A 31 -28.32 -9.53 -13.67
C GLN A 31 -26.80 -9.51 -13.48
N ARG A 32 -26.14 -8.55 -14.12
CA ARG A 32 -24.69 -8.34 -14.02
C ARG A 32 -24.35 -7.46 -12.82
N LEU A 33 -23.19 -7.68 -12.21
CA LEU A 33 -22.67 -6.81 -11.16
C LEU A 33 -21.89 -5.60 -11.71
N SER A 34 -21.51 -5.63 -12.98
CA SER A 34 -20.86 -4.54 -13.70
C SER A 34 -21.34 -4.47 -15.16
N ASP A 35 -21.28 -3.28 -15.75
CA ASP A 35 -21.57 -3.07 -17.17
C ASP A 35 -20.40 -3.55 -18.03
N GLU A 36 -19.16 -3.29 -17.59
CA GLU A 36 -17.92 -3.74 -18.21
C GLU A 36 -17.43 -5.08 -17.63
N ALA A 37 -16.80 -5.89 -18.49
CA ALA A 37 -16.19 -7.17 -18.11
C ALA A 37 -14.85 -6.97 -17.42
N GLU A 38 -14.43 -7.93 -16.60
CA GLU A 38 -13.09 -7.95 -16.04
C GLU A 38 -12.05 -7.95 -17.17
N SER A 39 -11.00 -7.13 -16.99
CA SER A 39 -9.94 -6.93 -17.98
C SER A 39 -9.00 -8.14 -18.05
N ALA A 40 -9.50 -9.23 -18.62
CA ALA A 40 -8.71 -10.42 -18.94
C ALA A 40 -8.05 -10.26 -20.32
N GLY A 41 -6.80 -10.70 -20.44
CA GLY A 41 -6.04 -10.67 -21.69
C GLY A 41 -5.14 -11.89 -21.82
N ALA A 42 -4.26 -11.90 -22.83
CA ALA A 42 -3.34 -13.04 -23.06
C ALA A 42 -2.42 -13.35 -21.85
N MET A 43 -2.23 -12.39 -20.96
CA MET A 43 -1.35 -12.46 -19.80
C MET A 43 -2.09 -12.34 -18.46
N SER A 44 -3.43 -12.33 -18.43
CA SER A 44 -4.20 -12.28 -17.18
C SER A 44 -5.51 -13.06 -17.27
N GLY A 45 -5.83 -13.77 -16.20
CA GLY A 45 -7.07 -14.56 -16.09
C GLY A 45 -7.83 -14.27 -14.80
N PHE A 46 -9.12 -14.60 -14.81
CA PHE A 46 -10.00 -14.49 -13.65
C PHE A 46 -10.71 -15.82 -13.38
N TRP A 47 -10.83 -16.16 -12.09
CA TRP A 47 -11.59 -17.31 -11.62
C TRP A 47 -12.47 -16.91 -10.45
N LEU A 48 -13.68 -17.45 -10.42
CA LEU A 48 -14.59 -17.25 -9.30
C LEU A 48 -14.71 -18.54 -8.50
N TYR A 49 -14.47 -18.42 -7.20
CA TYR A 49 -14.67 -19.49 -6.23
C TYR A 49 -15.67 -19.08 -5.17
N ARG A 50 -16.15 -20.07 -4.43
CA ARG A 50 -16.99 -19.90 -3.26
C ARG A 50 -16.48 -20.76 -2.10
N ASP A 51 -16.43 -20.17 -0.91
CA ASP A 51 -16.13 -20.84 0.36
C ASP A 51 -17.22 -20.46 1.38
N GLY A 52 -18.16 -21.38 1.62
CA GLY A 52 -19.35 -21.10 2.42
C GLY A 52 -20.25 -20.02 1.80
N GLU A 53 -20.40 -18.88 2.48
CA GLU A 53 -21.16 -17.71 2.00
C GLU A 53 -20.33 -16.71 1.21
N ARG A 54 -19.00 -16.86 1.23
CA ARG A 54 -18.07 -15.91 0.63
C ARG A 54 -17.72 -16.34 -0.79
N TYR A 55 -17.68 -15.37 -1.67
CA TYR A 55 -17.15 -15.47 -3.01
C TYR A 55 -15.73 -14.91 -3.03
N ILE A 56 -14.87 -15.55 -3.82
CA ILE A 56 -13.50 -15.13 -4.04
C ILE A 56 -13.30 -14.97 -5.53
N LEU A 57 -13.14 -13.73 -5.98
CA LEU A 57 -12.71 -13.42 -7.34
C LEU A 57 -11.18 -13.40 -7.35
N GLU A 58 -10.59 -14.43 -7.94
CA GLU A 58 -9.15 -14.54 -8.17
C GLU A 58 -8.78 -13.88 -9.49
N ASN A 59 -7.71 -13.09 -9.48
CA ASN A 59 -7.01 -12.63 -10.66
C ASN A 59 -5.54 -13.09 -10.60
N GLU A 60 -5.09 -13.68 -11.71
CA GLU A 60 -3.69 -14.00 -11.93
C GLU A 60 -3.16 -13.20 -13.12
N ASN A 61 -2.01 -12.57 -12.96
CA ASN A 61 -1.23 -11.98 -14.04
C ASN A 61 0.03 -12.82 -14.28
N TYR A 62 0.16 -13.36 -15.49
CA TYR A 62 1.25 -14.24 -15.94
C TYR A 62 2.47 -13.49 -16.50
N SER A 63 2.47 -12.15 -16.46
CA SER A 63 3.63 -11.36 -16.89
C SER A 63 4.84 -11.59 -16.00
N GLN A 64 5.98 -10.98 -16.35
CA GLN A 64 7.20 -11.08 -15.55
C GLN A 64 7.02 -10.57 -14.12
N ALA A 65 6.12 -9.60 -13.90
CA ALA A 65 5.83 -9.02 -12.58
C ALA A 65 4.87 -9.88 -11.72
N LYS A 66 4.42 -11.04 -12.22
CA LYS A 66 3.50 -12.01 -11.60
C LYS A 66 2.69 -11.48 -10.41
N THR A 67 1.41 -11.16 -10.65
CA THR A 67 0.51 -10.68 -9.60
C THR A 67 -0.60 -11.68 -9.32
N ARG A 68 -0.89 -11.90 -8.05
CA ARG A 68 -2.04 -12.64 -7.52
C ARG A 68 -2.94 -11.67 -6.77
N ARG A 69 -4.23 -11.62 -7.11
CA ARG A 69 -5.21 -10.84 -6.37
C ARG A 69 -6.39 -11.73 -6.01
N TRP A 70 -6.84 -11.65 -4.76
CA TRP A 70 -8.02 -12.33 -4.28
C TRP A 70 -8.95 -11.31 -3.65
N LEU A 71 -10.05 -11.02 -4.32
CA LEU A 71 -11.12 -10.16 -3.80
C LEU A 71 -12.18 -11.03 -3.13
N VAL A 72 -12.45 -10.79 -1.86
CA VAL A 72 -13.38 -11.56 -1.03
C VAL A 72 -14.60 -10.72 -0.69
N PHE A 73 -15.78 -11.28 -0.95
CA PHE A 73 -17.04 -10.60 -0.75
C PHE A 73 -18.18 -11.59 -0.52
N THR A 74 -19.26 -11.13 0.10
CA THR A 74 -20.52 -11.88 0.16
C THR A 74 -21.51 -11.35 -0.86
N TYR A 75 -22.38 -12.26 -1.33
CA TYR A 75 -23.41 -11.94 -2.31
C TYR A 75 -24.74 -12.57 -1.93
N ASN A 76 -25.78 -11.74 -1.84
CA ASN A 76 -27.15 -12.18 -1.58
C ASN A 76 -28.14 -11.40 -2.45
N GLY A 77 -28.55 -11.99 -3.57
CA GLY A 77 -29.68 -11.52 -4.38
C GLY A 77 -29.55 -10.06 -4.84
N GLY A 78 -28.38 -9.68 -5.34
CA GLY A 78 -28.07 -8.31 -5.79
C GLY A 78 -27.39 -7.43 -4.74
N LYS A 79 -27.35 -7.84 -3.48
CA LYS A 79 -26.56 -7.15 -2.44
C LYS A 79 -25.16 -7.73 -2.37
N VAL A 80 -24.15 -6.89 -2.61
CA VAL A 80 -22.74 -7.21 -2.46
C VAL A 80 -22.20 -6.53 -1.21
N VAL A 81 -21.45 -7.26 -0.38
CA VAL A 81 -20.70 -6.70 0.75
C VAL A 81 -19.25 -7.14 0.62
N LEU A 82 -18.33 -6.18 0.63
CA LEU A 82 -16.90 -6.44 0.48
C LEU A 82 -16.29 -6.82 1.84
N ASP A 83 -15.62 -7.97 1.89
CA ASP A 83 -14.99 -8.48 3.11
C ASP A 83 -13.52 -8.07 3.16
N GLY A 84 -12.82 -8.18 2.03
CA GLY A 84 -11.42 -7.81 1.94
C GLY A 84 -10.77 -8.17 0.61
N ALA A 85 -9.51 -7.78 0.44
CA ALA A 85 -8.72 -8.10 -0.73
C ALA A 85 -7.27 -8.40 -0.33
N TYR A 86 -6.70 -9.45 -0.93
CA TYR A 86 -5.30 -9.80 -0.76
C TYR A 86 -4.59 -9.66 -2.09
N ILE A 87 -3.51 -8.88 -2.12
CA ILE A 87 -2.72 -8.64 -3.33
C ILE A 87 -1.30 -9.07 -3.05
N PHE A 88 -0.74 -9.92 -3.90
CA PHE A 88 0.66 -10.33 -3.85
C PHE A 88 1.30 -10.16 -5.23
N SER A 89 2.50 -9.60 -5.28
CA SER A 89 3.29 -9.43 -6.51
C SER A 89 4.72 -9.90 -6.28
N ILE A 90 5.37 -10.34 -7.35
CA ILE A 90 6.78 -10.68 -7.32
C ILE A 90 7.62 -9.46 -7.70
N ASP A 91 8.69 -9.24 -6.95
CA ASP A 91 9.73 -8.27 -7.28
C ASP A 91 11.09 -8.96 -7.19
N VAL A 92 12.14 -8.34 -7.71
CA VAL A 92 13.48 -8.91 -7.76
C VAL A 92 14.45 -8.02 -7.02
N ASN A 93 15.00 -8.54 -5.93
CA ASN A 93 16.15 -7.94 -5.29
C ASN A 93 17.44 -8.45 -5.98
N PRO A 94 18.36 -7.56 -6.41
CA PRO A 94 19.62 -7.96 -7.05
C PRO A 94 20.52 -8.86 -6.19
N GLU A 95 20.41 -8.77 -4.86
CA GLU A 95 21.24 -9.50 -3.90
C GLU A 95 20.59 -10.80 -3.44
N THR A 96 19.27 -10.80 -3.20
CA THR A 96 18.54 -11.95 -2.63
C THR A 96 17.65 -12.70 -3.63
N GLY A 97 17.51 -12.17 -4.86
CA GLY A 97 16.68 -12.76 -5.91
C GLY A 97 15.21 -12.37 -5.81
N PRO A 98 14.31 -13.12 -6.48
CA PRO A 98 12.89 -12.81 -6.51
C PRO A 98 12.25 -13.00 -5.13
N TYR A 99 11.41 -12.06 -4.71
CA TYR A 99 10.64 -12.13 -3.47
C TYR A 99 9.19 -11.70 -3.70
N TRP A 100 8.29 -12.19 -2.86
CA TRP A 100 6.88 -11.81 -2.88
C TRP A 100 6.62 -10.69 -1.87
N HIS A 101 5.87 -9.67 -2.30
CA HIS A 101 5.37 -8.58 -1.46
C HIS A 101 3.90 -8.35 -1.76
N GLY A 102 3.20 -7.54 -0.96
CA GLY A 102 1.75 -7.43 -1.09
C GLY A 102 1.08 -6.59 -0.04
N TYR A 103 -0.24 -6.63 0.03
CA TYR A 103 -1.08 -5.95 1.03
C TYR A 103 -2.40 -6.67 1.27
N ASP A 104 -2.93 -6.56 2.49
CA ASP A 104 -4.23 -7.09 2.94
C ASP A 104 -5.17 -5.92 3.25
N CYS A 105 -6.21 -5.72 2.43
CA CYS A 105 -7.26 -4.73 2.69
C CYS A 105 -8.47 -5.40 3.33
N ARG A 106 -8.98 -4.82 4.41
CA ARG A 106 -10.14 -5.30 5.16
C ARG A 106 -11.26 -4.30 5.06
N GLY A 107 -12.43 -4.80 4.68
CA GLY A 107 -13.65 -4.03 4.57
C GLY A 107 -14.40 -3.95 5.88
N ASP A 108 -15.23 -2.91 6.00
CA ASP A 108 -16.05 -2.58 7.15
C ASP A 108 -17.45 -3.21 7.04
N ALA A 109 -17.59 -4.25 6.21
CA ALA A 109 -18.88 -4.85 5.80
C ALA A 109 -19.87 -3.86 5.16
N GLN A 110 -19.38 -2.79 4.52
CA GLN A 110 -20.23 -1.85 3.80
C GLN A 110 -20.74 -2.44 2.47
N PRO A 111 -22.03 -2.27 2.13
CA PRO A 111 -22.55 -2.72 0.84
C PRO A 111 -21.94 -1.95 -0.33
N LEU A 112 -21.57 -2.67 -1.39
CA LEU A 112 -21.18 -2.07 -2.66
C LEU A 112 -22.42 -1.90 -3.55
N ALA A 113 -22.60 -0.70 -4.11
CA ALA A 113 -23.66 -0.45 -5.07
C ALA A 113 -23.34 -1.12 -6.41
N VAL A 114 -24.29 -1.92 -6.92
CA VAL A 114 -24.19 -2.63 -8.20
C VAL A 114 -25.49 -2.42 -9.01
N PRO A 115 -25.44 -2.43 -10.36
CA PRO A 115 -24.26 -2.63 -11.19
C PRO A 115 -23.29 -1.44 -11.18
N THR A 116 -21.99 -1.72 -11.28
CA THR A 116 -20.95 -0.70 -11.49
C THR A 116 -20.79 -0.40 -12.98
N LYS A 117 -20.35 0.81 -13.32
CA LYS A 117 -20.05 1.16 -14.73
C LYS A 117 -18.74 0.52 -15.21
N GLU A 118 -17.72 0.60 -14.37
CA GLU A 118 -16.39 0.00 -14.59
C GLU A 118 -16.37 -1.47 -14.14
N PRO A 119 -15.32 -2.25 -14.48
CA PRO A 119 -15.16 -3.63 -14.04
C PRO A 119 -15.33 -3.76 -12.52
N PHE A 120 -16.03 -4.82 -12.09
CA PHE A 120 -16.38 -5.00 -10.69
C PHE A 120 -15.13 -5.03 -9.79
N SER A 121 -14.08 -5.75 -10.20
CA SER A 121 -12.86 -5.89 -9.41
C SER A 121 -12.15 -4.55 -9.19
N ASP A 122 -12.11 -3.66 -10.19
CA ASP A 122 -11.47 -2.35 -10.08
C ASP A 122 -12.21 -1.46 -9.08
N VAL A 123 -13.54 -1.38 -9.19
CA VAL A 123 -14.37 -0.59 -8.27
C VAL A 123 -14.32 -1.15 -6.85
N ALA A 124 -14.35 -2.48 -6.70
CA ALA A 124 -14.30 -3.13 -5.39
C ALA A 124 -12.92 -2.97 -4.72
N LEU A 125 -11.83 -3.08 -5.49
CA LEU A 125 -10.48 -2.84 -5.00
C LEU A 125 -10.29 -1.37 -4.62
N GLU A 126 -10.75 -0.41 -5.43
CA GLU A 126 -10.72 1.01 -5.06
C GLU A 126 -11.57 1.28 -3.80
N ALA A 127 -12.70 0.59 -3.65
CA ALA A 127 -13.54 0.70 -2.47
C ALA A 127 -12.83 0.23 -1.19
N LEU A 128 -12.22 -0.97 -1.22
CA LEU A 128 -11.54 -1.61 -0.09
C LEU A 128 -10.16 -1.01 0.21
N CYS A 129 -9.35 -0.91 -0.82
CA CYS A 129 -7.94 -0.57 -0.74
C CYS A 129 -7.68 0.90 -1.01
N GLY A 130 -8.46 1.53 -1.89
CA GLY A 130 -8.12 2.84 -2.45
C GLY A 130 -6.67 2.83 -2.94
N GLY A 131 -5.85 3.73 -2.40
CA GLY A 131 -4.41 3.79 -2.66
C GLY A 131 -3.53 2.91 -1.76
N ALA A 132 -4.00 1.77 -1.25
CA ALA A 132 -3.19 0.85 -0.46
C ALA A 132 -1.98 0.34 -1.26
N GLU A 133 -0.83 0.20 -0.60
CA GLU A 133 0.44 -0.14 -1.25
C GLU A 133 0.99 -1.46 -0.71
N GLY A 134 1.62 -2.24 -1.59
CA GLY A 134 2.22 -3.52 -1.25
C GLY A 134 3.66 -3.41 -0.81
N TRP A 135 3.91 -3.43 0.50
CA TRP A 135 5.25 -3.31 1.07
C TRP A 135 5.76 -4.68 1.51
N VAL A 136 7.07 -4.90 1.48
CA VAL A 136 7.68 -5.97 2.29
C VAL A 136 7.64 -5.49 3.74
N VAL A 137 6.94 -6.22 4.60
CA VAL A 137 7.04 -5.96 6.04
C VAL A 137 8.17 -6.81 6.58
N SER A 138 9.27 -6.18 6.99
CA SER A 138 10.27 -6.84 7.82
C SER A 138 9.66 -7.11 9.18
N GLY A 139 8.98 -8.25 9.32
CA GLY A 139 8.64 -8.78 10.62
C GLY A 139 9.95 -9.00 11.37
N LYS A 140 10.02 -8.56 12.63
CA LYS A 140 10.85 -9.29 13.58
C LYS A 140 10.32 -10.70 13.54
N ASP A 141 10.99 -11.58 12.82
CA ASP A 141 10.61 -12.98 12.72
C ASP A 141 10.44 -13.52 14.13
N LYS A 142 9.18 -13.75 14.54
CA LYS A 142 8.94 -14.97 15.28
C LYS A 142 9.32 -16.05 14.29
N ALA A 143 10.54 -16.58 14.49
CA ALA A 143 11.17 -17.57 13.63
C ALA A 143 10.10 -18.45 12.98
N VAL A 144 9.93 -18.30 11.66
CA VAL A 144 9.09 -19.22 10.89
C VAL A 144 9.61 -20.62 11.22
N PRO A 145 8.75 -21.57 11.63
CA PRO A 145 9.20 -22.90 11.98
C PRO A 145 10.03 -23.48 10.83
N VAL A 146 11.31 -23.79 11.12
CA VAL A 146 12.33 -24.28 10.19
C VAL A 146 11.89 -25.55 9.43
N SER A 147 10.79 -26.19 9.83
CA SER A 147 10.27 -27.44 9.26
C SER A 147 9.26 -27.28 8.11
N ALA A 148 8.74 -26.09 7.81
CA ALA A 148 7.73 -25.93 6.76
C ALA A 148 8.36 -25.68 5.39
N LYS A 149 8.26 -26.64 4.45
CA LYS A 149 8.40 -26.33 3.02
C LYS A 149 7.25 -25.39 2.61
N GLY A 150 7.54 -24.18 2.18
CA GLY A 150 6.52 -23.22 1.75
C GLY A 150 7.03 -21.78 1.72
N LEU A 151 6.19 -20.88 1.23
CA LEU A 151 6.47 -19.45 1.11
C LEU A 151 5.79 -18.69 2.25
N ALA A 152 6.56 -17.98 3.06
CA ALA A 152 6.03 -17.05 4.06
C ALA A 152 6.11 -15.61 3.53
N VAL A 153 5.00 -14.86 3.60
CA VAL A 153 4.94 -13.47 3.17
C VAL A 153 4.27 -12.60 4.23
N SER A 154 4.97 -11.55 4.65
CA SER A 154 4.43 -10.54 5.55
C SER A 154 4.06 -9.28 4.78
N VAL A 155 2.81 -8.84 4.93
CA VAL A 155 2.23 -7.72 4.19
C VAL A 155 1.58 -6.70 5.14
N PRO A 156 1.59 -5.39 4.82
CA PRO A 156 0.80 -4.41 5.54
C PRO A 156 -0.69 -4.77 5.46
N VAL A 157 -1.39 -4.51 6.57
CA VAL A 157 -2.85 -4.60 6.66
C VAL A 157 -3.42 -3.19 6.57
N TYR A 158 -4.51 -3.03 5.84
CA TYR A 158 -5.28 -1.80 5.73
C TYR A 158 -6.71 -2.08 6.14
N HIS A 159 -7.21 -1.39 7.16
CA HIS A 159 -8.61 -1.45 7.56
C HIS A 159 -9.26 -0.10 7.26
N ALA A 160 -10.38 -0.09 6.51
CA ALA A 160 -11.02 1.15 6.06
C ALA A 160 -10.00 2.13 5.42
N ARG A 161 -9.08 1.59 4.59
CA ARG A 161 -7.99 2.31 3.91
C ARG A 161 -6.91 2.93 4.81
N ASN A 162 -6.94 2.66 6.11
CA ASN A 162 -5.91 3.07 7.05
C ASN A 162 -5.02 1.89 7.39
N ARG A 163 -3.69 2.10 7.40
CA ARG A 163 -2.75 1.03 7.74
C ARG A 163 -2.93 0.61 9.20
N ASP A 164 -3.17 -0.67 9.40
CA ASP A 164 -3.46 -1.32 10.69
C ASP A 164 -2.51 -2.50 10.93
N GLY A 165 -1.21 -2.18 10.98
CA GLY A 165 -0.15 -3.15 11.21
C GLY A 165 0.17 -4.02 9.99
N SER A 166 0.39 -5.31 10.23
CA SER A 166 0.84 -6.29 9.23
C SER A 166 0.33 -7.68 9.53
N ALA A 167 0.08 -8.46 8.49
CA ALA A 167 -0.30 -9.86 8.55
C ALA A 167 0.84 -10.73 7.99
N THR A 168 0.97 -11.94 8.50
CA THR A 168 1.91 -12.93 7.95
C THR A 168 1.14 -14.15 7.48
N TYR A 169 1.34 -14.48 6.22
CA TYR A 169 0.74 -15.59 5.52
C TYR A 169 1.78 -16.65 5.21
N LEU A 170 1.40 -17.92 5.32
CA LEU A 170 2.21 -19.05 4.91
C LEU A 170 1.46 -19.82 3.82
N PHE A 171 2.10 -20.00 2.67
CA PHE A 171 1.64 -20.84 1.58
C PHE A 171 2.36 -22.18 1.70
N THR A 172 1.70 -23.16 2.32
CA THR A 172 2.31 -24.46 2.59
C THR A 172 2.54 -25.23 1.30
N GLU A 173 3.71 -25.85 1.15
CA GLU A 173 4.07 -26.65 -0.03
C GLU A 173 4.04 -25.88 -1.37
N SER A 174 4.05 -24.55 -1.33
CA SER A 174 4.07 -23.68 -2.51
C SER A 174 5.16 -22.62 -2.39
N ASP A 175 5.83 -22.30 -3.49
CA ASP A 175 6.81 -21.21 -3.64
C ASP A 175 6.20 -19.93 -4.24
N VAL A 176 4.90 -19.97 -4.51
CA VAL A 176 4.08 -18.83 -4.99
C VAL A 176 2.82 -18.69 -4.14
N PRO A 177 2.23 -17.48 -4.03
CA PRO A 177 0.94 -17.30 -3.39
C PRO A 177 -0.13 -18.15 -4.07
N ASP A 178 -0.67 -19.09 -3.30
CA ASP A 178 -1.75 -20.02 -3.70
C ASP A 178 -2.83 -20.02 -2.62
N LEU A 179 -4.04 -19.62 -3.00
CA LEU A 179 -5.16 -19.47 -2.09
C LEU A 179 -5.52 -20.79 -1.37
N SER A 180 -5.37 -21.94 -2.05
CA SER A 180 -5.69 -23.26 -1.50
C SER A 180 -4.70 -23.74 -0.44
N LYS A 181 -3.48 -23.17 -0.43
CA LYS A 181 -2.39 -23.47 0.50
C LYS A 181 -2.20 -22.40 1.57
N LEU A 182 -3.08 -21.39 1.61
CA LEU A 182 -2.97 -20.23 2.47
C LEU A 182 -3.32 -20.53 3.94
N VAL A 183 -2.32 -20.39 4.80
CA VAL A 183 -2.40 -20.48 6.27
C VAL A 183 -2.11 -19.11 6.88
N CYS A 184 -2.90 -18.72 7.88
CA CYS A 184 -2.61 -17.52 8.66
C CYS A 184 -1.58 -17.83 9.75
N LEU A 185 -0.50 -17.04 9.82
CA LEU A 185 0.46 -17.11 10.93
C LEU A 185 0.23 -16.02 11.98
N SER A 186 -0.15 -14.80 11.56
CA SER A 186 -0.42 -13.72 12.50
C SER A 186 -1.26 -12.61 11.90
N ASN A 187 -2.14 -12.02 12.73
CA ASN A 187 -2.94 -10.83 12.43
C ASN A 187 -3.59 -10.92 11.04
N CYS A 188 -4.17 -12.06 10.68
CA CYS A 188 -5.01 -12.16 9.48
C CYS A 188 -6.47 -11.99 9.89
N ALA A 189 -7.33 -11.62 8.95
CA ALA A 189 -8.77 -11.56 9.19
C ALA A 189 -9.31 -12.97 9.50
N ASP A 190 -9.40 -13.36 10.78
CA ASP A 190 -9.91 -14.68 11.14
C ASP A 190 -11.44 -14.68 11.27
N VAL A 191 -12.03 -15.24 10.21
CA VAL A 191 -13.26 -16.02 9.94
C VAL A 191 -14.26 -16.37 11.06
N THR A 192 -14.07 -16.03 12.34
CA THR A 192 -15.01 -16.42 13.42
C THR A 192 -15.47 -15.30 14.36
N GLN A 193 -15.03 -14.05 14.18
CA GLN A 193 -15.54 -12.92 14.97
C GLN A 193 -16.29 -11.89 14.13
N ILE A 194 -17.39 -12.33 13.51
CA ILE A 194 -18.52 -11.43 13.20
C ILE A 194 -19.61 -11.71 14.24
N SER A 195 -19.34 -11.37 15.49
CA SER A 195 -20.37 -11.02 16.47
C SER A 195 -19.69 -10.39 17.69
N GLU A 196 -20.21 -9.25 18.11
CA GLU A 196 -19.86 -8.48 19.31
C GLU A 196 -18.52 -7.74 19.32
N ARG A 197 -18.47 -6.58 18.65
CA ARG A 197 -17.85 -5.36 19.24
C ARG A 197 -18.69 -4.14 18.94
N VAL A 198 -19.84 -4.06 19.62
CA VAL A 198 -20.46 -2.77 19.94
C VAL A 198 -19.68 -2.19 21.13
N SER A 199 -19.27 -0.93 20.98
CA SER A 199 -18.83 -0.01 22.04
C SER A 199 -17.58 -0.39 22.83
N GLN A 200 -16.49 0.35 22.61
CA GLN A 200 -15.85 1.12 23.70
C GLN A 200 -14.69 2.00 23.17
N GLU A 201 -14.99 3.30 23.17
CA GLU A 201 -14.21 4.38 23.76
C GLU A 201 -12.69 4.46 23.51
N THR A 202 -12.35 5.53 22.78
CA THR A 202 -11.10 6.31 22.76
C THR A 202 -10.20 6.16 23.99
N ALA A 203 -8.97 5.69 23.78
CA ALA A 203 -7.81 6.05 24.58
C ALA A 203 -6.56 6.13 23.67
N PRO A 204 -5.68 7.14 23.83
CA PRO A 204 -4.63 7.43 22.87
C PRO A 204 -3.44 6.48 23.06
N LEU A 205 -3.11 5.71 22.02
CA LEU A 205 -1.90 4.90 22.01
C LEU A 205 -0.72 5.74 21.50
N LYS A 206 0.10 6.19 22.45
CA LYS A 206 1.49 6.62 22.22
C LYS A 206 2.28 5.46 21.61
N GLY A 207 2.41 5.47 20.28
CA GLY A 207 3.38 4.67 19.55
C GLY A 207 4.58 5.53 19.18
N ARG A 208 5.73 5.29 19.83
CA ARG A 208 7.02 5.83 19.42
C ARG A 208 7.27 5.42 17.96
N GLN A 209 7.35 6.39 17.05
CA GLN A 209 7.57 6.15 15.63
C GLN A 209 9.05 5.75 15.40
N ASP A 210 9.39 4.48 15.59
CA ASP A 210 10.75 3.98 15.39
C ASP A 210 11.17 4.17 13.91
N GLY A 211 12.25 4.94 13.65
CA GLY A 211 12.81 5.16 12.31
C GLY A 211 12.54 6.54 11.67
N THR A 212 12.04 7.52 12.43
CA THR A 212 11.88 8.92 11.98
C THR A 212 12.51 9.92 12.96
N LEU A 213 12.79 11.12 12.46
CA LEU A 213 13.21 12.28 13.27
C LEU A 213 12.04 13.21 13.61
N CYS A 214 10.82 12.83 13.27
CA CYS A 214 9.60 13.56 13.65
C CYS A 214 9.20 13.21 15.10
N SER A 215 8.65 14.20 15.80
CA SER A 215 8.06 14.00 17.13
C SER A 215 6.71 13.30 17.01
N ASP A 216 6.23 12.71 18.11
CA ASP A 216 4.99 11.93 18.14
C ASP A 216 3.73 12.77 17.78
N ASP A 217 3.82 14.09 17.90
CA ASP A 217 2.76 15.06 17.56
C ASP A 217 3.01 15.78 16.22
N GLU A 218 3.85 15.21 15.37
CA GLU A 218 4.13 15.71 14.02
C GLU A 218 3.72 14.69 12.96
N ASP A 219 3.15 15.20 11.86
CA ASP A 219 2.91 14.43 10.66
C ASP A 219 4.23 14.16 9.95
N ILE A 220 4.44 12.92 9.53
CA ILE A 220 5.62 12.53 8.76
C ILE A 220 5.30 12.75 7.28
N TYR A 221 5.86 13.82 6.70
CA TYR A 221 5.75 14.09 5.28
C TYR A 221 6.69 13.21 4.46
N PHE A 222 7.83 12.85 5.03
CA PHE A 222 8.79 11.90 4.46
C PHE A 222 9.76 11.44 5.56
N SER A 223 10.24 10.21 5.53
CA SER A 223 11.36 9.75 6.38
C SER A 223 12.15 8.62 5.72
N CYS A 224 13.45 8.78 5.62
CA CYS A 224 14.33 7.91 4.87
C CYS A 224 15.61 7.69 5.67
N PRO A 225 15.80 6.49 6.24
CA PRO A 225 17.08 6.04 6.74
C PRO A 225 18.09 6.02 5.60
N LEU A 226 19.32 6.37 5.92
CA LEU A 226 20.45 6.42 5.02
C LEU A 226 21.50 5.44 5.54
N GLU A 227 22.31 4.89 4.65
CA GLU A 227 23.48 4.10 5.01
C GLU A 227 24.37 4.90 5.97
N GLY A 228 24.97 4.22 6.95
CA GLY A 228 25.71 4.88 8.04
C GLY A 228 24.82 5.29 9.23
N GLY A 229 23.55 4.88 9.23
CA GLY A 229 22.64 4.99 10.39
C GLY A 229 22.04 6.37 10.59
N LYS A 230 22.16 7.26 9.59
CA LYS A 230 21.49 8.57 9.59
C LYS A 230 20.06 8.42 9.08
N THR A 231 19.23 9.40 9.39
CA THR A 231 17.87 9.49 8.88
C THR A 231 17.64 10.90 8.41
N VAL A 232 16.95 11.04 7.29
CA VAL A 232 16.36 12.30 6.86
C VAL A 232 14.84 12.23 7.04
N SER A 233 14.24 13.25 7.63
CA SER A 233 12.78 13.33 7.76
C SER A 233 12.27 14.73 7.42
N VAL A 234 11.11 14.80 6.80
CA VAL A 234 10.31 16.02 6.65
C VAL A 234 9.11 15.85 7.56
N CYS A 235 9.00 16.74 8.56
CA CYS A 235 8.02 16.68 9.63
C CYS A 235 7.15 17.92 9.59
N ALA A 236 5.86 17.77 9.84
CA ALA A 236 4.92 18.88 9.82
C ALA A 236 4.04 18.89 11.06
N ARG A 237 3.51 20.05 11.43
CA ARG A 237 2.48 20.15 12.47
C ARG A 237 1.47 21.20 12.09
N GLY A 238 0.19 20.81 12.07
CA GLY A 238 -0.92 21.70 11.73
C GLY A 238 -0.79 22.32 10.33
N ASN A 239 -0.05 21.68 9.42
CA ASN A 239 0.14 22.15 8.05
C ASN A 239 -0.94 21.55 7.14
N SER A 240 -1.91 22.36 6.76
CA SER A 240 -2.98 22.00 5.82
C SER A 240 -2.96 22.81 4.52
N LYS A 241 -2.12 23.86 4.47
CA LYS A 241 -1.89 24.75 3.32
C LYS A 241 -0.55 25.46 3.48
N PRO A 242 0.05 26.02 2.41
CA PRO A 242 1.38 26.63 2.45
C PRO A 242 1.60 27.69 3.53
N THR A 243 0.54 28.38 3.94
CA THR A 243 0.59 29.48 4.92
C THR A 243 0.21 29.07 6.35
N ALA A 244 -0.01 27.78 6.63
CA ALA A 244 -0.47 27.28 7.93
C ALA A 244 0.50 26.27 8.54
N GLY A 245 0.54 26.20 9.88
CA GLY A 245 1.37 25.25 10.61
C GLY A 245 2.87 25.49 10.41
N PHE A 246 3.65 24.43 10.56
CA PHE A 246 5.06 24.42 10.17
C PHE A 246 5.44 23.13 9.48
N VAL A 247 6.52 23.20 8.69
CA VAL A 247 7.21 22.04 8.12
C VAL A 247 8.71 22.19 8.38
N GLN A 248 9.37 21.11 8.75
CA GLN A 248 10.80 21.06 8.99
C GLN A 248 11.43 19.81 8.39
N TYR A 249 12.52 20.02 7.67
CA TYR A 249 13.49 19.01 7.31
C TYR A 249 14.47 18.78 8.47
N ARG A 250 14.76 17.53 8.78
CA ARG A 250 15.72 17.11 9.80
C ARG A 250 16.64 16.04 9.23
N TYR A 251 17.93 16.12 9.55
CA TYR A 251 18.92 15.10 9.22
C TYR A 251 19.80 14.82 10.43
N GLY A 252 20.07 13.54 10.71
CA GLY A 252 20.91 13.11 11.83
C GLY A 252 20.47 11.76 12.38
N VAL A 253 20.56 11.58 13.69
CA VAL A 253 20.03 10.41 14.43
C VAL A 253 19.02 10.88 15.48
N PRO A 254 18.10 10.03 15.97
CA PRO A 254 17.08 10.45 16.93
C PRO A 254 17.64 11.14 18.20
N SER A 255 18.83 10.75 18.65
CA SER A 255 19.51 11.35 19.80
C SER A 255 20.31 12.63 19.48
N LYS A 256 20.55 12.91 18.20
CA LYS A 256 21.39 14.03 17.75
C LYS A 256 21.01 14.45 16.34
N ILE A 257 20.20 15.49 16.24
CA ILE A 257 19.90 16.14 14.96
C ILE A 257 21.09 17.01 14.55
N GLU A 258 21.61 16.77 13.35
CA GLU A 258 22.78 17.45 12.80
C GLU A 258 22.39 18.65 11.92
N MET A 259 21.21 18.57 11.30
CA MET A 259 20.67 19.64 10.48
C MET A 259 19.16 19.76 10.66
N ILE A 260 18.69 21.00 10.80
CA ILE A 260 17.27 21.36 10.85
C ILE A 260 17.05 22.53 9.89
N TYR A 261 16.02 22.43 9.05
CA TYR A 261 15.61 23.51 8.17
C TYR A 261 14.08 23.60 8.08
N PRO A 262 13.48 24.81 8.16
CA PRO A 262 14.06 26.02 8.73
C PRO A 262 14.35 25.81 10.23
N LYS A 263 15.35 26.53 10.77
CA LYS A 263 15.69 26.45 12.21
C LYS A 263 14.51 26.84 13.12
N THR A 264 13.66 27.75 12.65
CA THR A 264 12.47 28.22 13.35
C THR A 264 11.24 27.56 12.73
N ALA A 265 10.32 27.08 13.57
CA ALA A 265 9.05 26.52 13.11
C ALA A 265 8.20 27.60 12.42
N LEU A 266 8.16 27.57 11.09
CA LEU A 266 7.48 28.55 10.25
C LEU A 266 6.63 27.83 9.20
N PRO A 267 5.55 28.48 8.70
CA PRO A 267 4.83 27.99 7.54
C PRO A 267 5.74 27.77 6.33
N PRO A 268 5.47 26.73 5.50
CA PRO A 268 6.37 26.33 4.42
C PRO A 268 6.36 27.26 3.19
N ASN A 269 5.44 28.22 3.09
CA ASN A 269 5.31 29.11 1.93
C ASN A 269 6.64 29.77 1.52
N GLY A 270 7.04 29.60 0.26
CA GLY A 270 8.32 30.11 -0.25
C GLY A 270 9.58 29.42 0.30
N LYS A 271 9.47 28.31 1.05
CA LYS A 271 10.60 27.58 1.65
C LYS A 271 10.68 26.13 1.18
N PHE A 272 9.55 25.46 1.17
CA PHE A 272 9.41 24.08 0.69
C PHE A 272 8.46 24.04 -0.48
N PHE A 273 8.85 23.27 -1.49
CA PHE A 273 8.09 23.09 -2.71
C PHE A 273 7.87 21.62 -2.98
N VAL A 274 6.70 21.29 -3.52
CA VAL A 274 6.44 19.97 -4.10
C VAL A 274 6.48 20.06 -5.62
N VAL A 275 7.19 19.13 -6.24
CA VAL A 275 7.33 19.04 -7.69
C VAL A 275 6.93 17.64 -8.12
N ASN A 276 6.01 17.55 -9.06
CA ASN A 276 5.75 16.32 -9.81
C ASN A 276 6.62 16.35 -11.08
N ALA A 277 7.71 15.60 -11.06
CA ALA A 277 8.68 15.49 -12.14
C ALA A 277 8.53 14.17 -12.92
N SER A 278 7.35 13.54 -12.85
CA SER A 278 7.06 12.29 -13.56
C SER A 278 7.14 12.48 -15.09
N GLU A 279 7.69 11.47 -15.78
CA GLU A 279 7.83 11.43 -17.24
C GLU A 279 7.49 10.05 -17.78
N GLY A 280 6.55 9.99 -18.73
CA GLY A 280 6.08 8.72 -19.28
C GLY A 280 5.57 7.79 -18.17
N SER A 281 6.17 6.60 -18.07
CA SER A 281 5.84 5.59 -17.03
C SER A 281 6.64 5.75 -15.74
N VAL A 282 7.52 6.76 -15.63
CA VAL A 282 8.36 7.00 -14.43
C VAL A 282 7.64 7.97 -13.49
N ASN A 283 7.35 7.51 -12.28
CA ASN A 283 6.82 8.33 -11.19
C ASN A 283 7.98 8.99 -10.42
N LEU A 284 7.97 10.32 -10.34
CA LEU A 284 8.94 11.10 -9.58
C LEU A 284 8.25 12.29 -8.89
N ASN A 285 8.15 12.22 -7.57
CA ASN A 285 7.71 13.36 -6.74
C ASN A 285 8.87 13.85 -5.88
N ILE A 286 8.95 15.16 -5.67
CA ILE A 286 10.09 15.76 -5.00
C ILE A 286 9.60 16.78 -3.97
N ILE A 287 10.06 16.67 -2.71
CA ILE A 287 10.07 17.80 -1.78
C ILE A 287 11.40 18.53 -1.94
N LYS A 288 11.34 19.79 -2.33
CA LYS A 288 12.49 20.61 -2.68
C LYS A 288 12.60 21.84 -1.81
N PHE A 289 13.81 22.16 -1.35
CA PHE A 289 14.09 23.41 -0.65
C PHE A 289 15.55 23.83 -0.86
N LYS A 290 15.85 25.11 -0.56
CA LYS A 290 17.20 25.67 -0.62
C LYS A 290 17.66 26.15 0.75
N ASN A 291 18.92 25.87 1.07
CA ASN A 291 19.60 26.39 2.26
C ASN A 291 21.00 26.90 1.89
N GLY A 292 21.11 28.22 1.69
CA GLY A 292 22.34 28.83 1.17
C GLY A 292 22.62 28.39 -0.27
N ALA A 293 23.84 27.93 -0.54
CA ALA A 293 24.28 27.44 -1.85
C ALA A 293 23.81 25.99 -2.18
N TYR A 294 23.08 25.35 -1.26
CA TYR A 294 22.66 23.97 -1.39
C TYR A 294 21.17 23.85 -1.73
N THR A 295 20.86 23.02 -2.73
CA THR A 295 19.49 22.57 -3.03
C THR A 295 19.32 21.14 -2.53
N TYR A 296 18.25 20.89 -1.79
CA TYR A 296 17.92 19.57 -1.29
C TYR A 296 16.71 19.04 -2.05
N LEU A 297 16.84 17.82 -2.58
CA LEU A 297 15.81 17.11 -3.30
C LEU A 297 15.52 15.81 -2.55
N VAL A 298 14.36 15.76 -1.90
CA VAL A 298 13.84 14.55 -1.27
C VAL A 298 12.96 13.87 -2.30
N ASN A 299 13.49 12.82 -2.94
CA ASN A 299 12.88 12.19 -4.11
C ASN A 299 12.11 10.94 -3.69
N GLN A 300 10.84 10.91 -4.06
CA GLN A 300 10.05 9.69 -4.13
C GLN A 300 10.05 9.18 -5.56
N ALA A 301 10.66 8.02 -5.77
CA ALA A 301 10.70 7.28 -7.03
C ALA A 301 10.54 5.78 -6.73
N PHE A 302 10.88 4.90 -7.69
CA PHE A 302 10.90 3.45 -7.46
C PHE A 302 11.74 3.05 -6.24
N LEU A 303 12.94 3.61 -6.12
CA LEU A 303 13.68 3.69 -4.87
C LEU A 303 13.78 5.16 -4.51
N SER A 304 13.25 5.54 -3.35
CA SER A 304 13.38 6.91 -2.86
C SER A 304 14.82 7.23 -2.47
N TYR A 305 15.20 8.49 -2.62
CA TYR A 305 16.57 8.93 -2.39
C TYR A 305 16.65 10.41 -2.04
N LEU A 306 17.67 10.77 -1.27
CA LEU A 306 18.06 12.15 -1.05
C LEU A 306 19.12 12.53 -2.07
N THR A 307 18.93 13.67 -2.74
CA THR A 307 19.98 14.33 -3.52
C THR A 307 20.24 15.71 -2.93
N VAL A 308 21.52 16.07 -2.76
CA VAL A 308 21.94 17.43 -2.40
C VAL A 308 22.80 17.97 -3.53
N LEU A 309 22.38 19.12 -4.05
CA LEU A 309 23.12 19.86 -5.06
C LEU A 309 23.86 21.03 -4.40
N ARG A 310 25.03 21.37 -4.92
CA ARG A 310 25.72 22.63 -4.66
C ARG A 310 26.02 23.26 -6.01
N ASP A 311 25.54 24.48 -6.25
CA ASP A 311 25.71 25.19 -7.54
C ASP A 311 25.32 24.30 -8.75
N ASP A 312 24.13 23.68 -8.67
CA ASP A 312 23.53 22.76 -9.65
C ASP A 312 24.29 21.43 -9.91
N LYS A 313 25.27 21.09 -9.07
CA LYS A 313 26.01 19.82 -9.13
C LYS A 313 25.68 18.93 -7.94
N ALA A 314 25.37 17.66 -8.19
CA ALA A 314 25.15 16.68 -7.14
C ALA A 314 26.45 16.48 -6.33
N VAL A 315 26.39 16.82 -5.04
CA VAL A 315 27.48 16.60 -4.07
C VAL A 315 27.17 15.46 -3.10
N PHE A 316 25.91 15.03 -3.07
CA PHE A 316 25.46 13.90 -2.28
C PHE A 316 24.25 13.28 -2.97
N ARG A 317 24.25 11.96 -3.11
CA ARG A 317 23.07 11.19 -3.48
C ARG A 317 23.10 9.89 -2.72
N GLN A 318 21.99 9.55 -2.08
CA GLN A 318 21.88 8.31 -1.35
C GLN A 318 20.44 7.81 -1.34
N TYR A 319 20.30 6.52 -1.61
CA TYR A 319 19.02 5.83 -1.57
C TYR A 319 18.59 5.59 -0.13
N CYS A 320 17.28 5.49 0.06
CA CYS A 320 16.71 5.12 1.34
C CYS A 320 17.03 3.66 1.64
N GLY A 321 17.57 3.43 2.83
CA GLY A 321 17.71 2.10 3.41
C GLY A 321 16.37 1.56 3.91
N GLU A 322 16.41 0.34 4.45
CA GLU A 322 15.23 -0.34 4.96
C GLU A 322 14.64 0.35 6.21
N GLY A 323 13.30 0.35 6.30
CA GLY A 323 12.56 1.04 7.34
C GLY A 323 12.40 2.54 7.05
N GLY A 324 11.37 3.18 7.60
CA GLY A 324 11.08 4.61 7.39
C GLY A 324 10.01 4.91 6.34
N ASN A 325 9.35 6.06 6.48
CA ASN A 325 8.29 6.54 5.57
C ASN A 325 8.88 7.21 4.32
N ALA A 326 9.61 6.47 3.48
CA ALA A 326 10.36 7.01 2.34
C ALA A 326 9.45 7.34 1.13
N TYR A 327 8.29 7.93 1.37
CA TYR A 327 7.34 8.40 0.36
C TYR A 327 6.81 9.76 0.81
N ILE A 328 6.48 10.62 -0.15
CA ILE A 328 5.92 11.94 0.10
C ILE A 328 4.45 11.75 0.46
N ASN A 329 4.12 12.05 1.71
CA ASN A 329 2.76 11.98 2.22
C ASN A 329 1.84 12.91 1.41
N ARG A 330 0.61 12.47 1.10
CA ARG A 330 -0.38 13.30 0.38
C ARG A 330 -0.71 14.61 1.12
N ALA A 331 -0.63 14.63 2.45
CA ALA A 331 -0.75 15.87 3.23
C ALA A 331 0.30 16.92 2.81
N ALA A 332 1.50 16.49 2.41
CA ALA A 332 2.52 17.39 1.88
C ALA A 332 2.13 18.01 0.55
N LEU A 333 1.37 17.30 -0.30
CA LEU A 333 0.90 17.82 -1.59
C LEU A 333 -0.13 18.96 -1.43
N GLN A 334 -0.85 18.99 -0.30
CA GLN A 334 -1.77 20.07 0.06
C GLN A 334 -1.10 21.15 0.89
N GLY A 335 -0.19 20.74 1.79
CA GLY A 335 0.48 21.60 2.76
C GLY A 335 1.63 22.43 2.20
N LEU A 336 2.26 21.98 1.10
CA LEU A 336 3.42 22.62 0.46
C LEU A 336 3.04 23.33 -0.85
N GLU A 337 3.86 24.29 -1.25
CA GLU A 337 3.65 25.04 -2.49
C GLU A 337 4.05 24.20 -3.71
N ALA A 338 3.13 23.97 -4.64
CA ALA A 338 3.42 23.23 -5.87
C ALA A 338 4.23 24.08 -6.86
N ARG A 339 5.26 23.47 -7.49
CA ARG A 339 6.06 24.10 -8.54
C ARG A 339 6.14 23.21 -9.78
N PRO A 340 6.20 23.80 -10.99
CA PRO A 340 6.45 23.04 -12.20
C PRO A 340 7.85 22.44 -12.16
N LYS A 341 8.01 21.26 -12.78
CA LYS A 341 9.31 20.62 -12.94
C LYS A 341 10.28 21.46 -13.76
N SER A 342 11.56 21.30 -13.47
CA SER A 342 12.69 22.02 -14.06
C SER A 342 13.88 21.08 -14.28
N ALA A 343 14.87 21.50 -15.07
CA ALA A 343 16.06 20.69 -15.32
C ALA A 343 16.88 20.35 -14.06
N GLU A 344 16.76 21.16 -12.99
CA GLU A 344 17.40 20.89 -11.68
C GLU A 344 16.84 19.63 -11.01
N ASP A 345 15.58 19.27 -11.30
CA ASP A 345 14.85 18.18 -10.64
C ASP A 345 15.27 16.77 -11.13
N PHE A 346 16.06 16.71 -12.21
CA PHE A 346 16.59 15.47 -12.79
C PHE A 346 18.10 15.28 -12.53
N ARG A 347 18.71 16.15 -11.70
CA ARG A 347 20.16 16.17 -11.44
C ARG A 347 20.61 15.10 -10.48
#